data_AF-A0A376VLY4-F1
#
_entry.id   AF-A0A376VLY4-F1
#
_cell.length_a   1.000
_cell.length_b   1.000
_cell.length_c   1.000
_cell.angle_alpha   90.00
_cell.angle_beta   90.00
_cell.angle_gamma   90.00
#
_symmetry.space_group_name_H-M   'P 1'
#
loop_
_entity.id
_entity.type
_entity.pdbx_description
1 polymer ?
#
loop_
_entity_poly.entity_id
_entity_poly.type
_entity_poly.pdbx_seq_one_letter_code
_entity_poly.pdbx_strand_id
1 'polypeptide(L)' 'MSNQEPATILLIDDHPMLRTGVKQLISMAPDITVVGEAE' A
#
# COMPACT_ATOMS: atom_id res chain seq x y z
N MET A 1 14.66 6.11 20.55
CA MET A 1 14.23 5.27 19.41
C MET A 1 13.30 6.14 18.58
N SER A 2 13.65 6.46 17.33
CA SER A 2 12.77 7.26 16.47
C SER A 2 11.60 6.37 16.07
N ASN A 3 10.44 6.61 16.67
CA ASN A 3 9.20 5.91 16.34
C ASN A 3 8.67 6.54 15.03
N GLN A 4 9.22 6.12 13.89
CA GLN A 4 8.76 6.58 12.59
C GLN A 4 7.40 5.92 12.34
N GLU A 5 6.35 6.72 12.17
CA GLU A 5 5.05 6.21 11.76
C GLU A 5 5.14 5.60 10.34
N PRO A 6 4.34 4.55 10.03
CA PRO A 6 4.32 3.97 8.70
C PRO A 6 4.00 5.01 7.61
N ALA A 7 4.68 4.91 6.48
CA ALA A 7 4.39 5.74 5.32
C ALA A 7 3.01 5.36 4.74
N THR A 8 2.17 6.37 4.53
CA THR A 8 0.81 6.17 3.97
C THR A 8 0.81 6.34 2.46
N ILE A 9 0.18 5.41 1.73
CA ILE A 9 0.08 5.43 0.27
C ILE A 9 -1.36 5.27 -0.23
N LEU A 10 -1.64 5.89 -1.39
CA LEU A 10 -2.89 5.74 -2.15
C LEU A 10 -2.59 4.88 -3.38
N LEU A 11 -3.37 3.81 -3.57
CA LEU A 11 -3.18 2.91 -4.71
C LEU A 11 -4.19 3.24 -5.82
N ILE A 12 -3.69 3.71 -6.96
CA ILE A 12 -4.50 4.11 -8.12
C ILE A 12 -4.17 3.16 -9.27
N ASP A 13 -5.17 2.40 -9.71
CA ASP A 13 -5.01 1.42 -10.78
C ASP A 13 -6.37 1.00 -11.35
N ASP A 14 -6.51 0.97 -12.68
CA ASP A 14 -7.73 0.57 -13.39
C ASP A 14 -7.84 -0.96 -13.58
N HIS A 15 -6.81 -1.72 -13.19
CA HIS A 15 -6.72 -3.18 -13.38
C HIS A 15 -6.78 -3.95 -12.03
N PRO A 16 -7.91 -4.61 -11.71
CA PRO A 16 -8.07 -5.32 -10.43
C PRO A 16 -6.94 -6.31 -10.07
N MET A 17 -6.35 -6.96 -11.09
CA MET A 17 -5.24 -7.91 -10.93
C MET A 17 -3.96 -7.25 -10.43
N LEU A 18 -3.57 -6.10 -11.00
CA LEU A 18 -2.33 -5.40 -10.62
C LEU A 18 -2.47 -4.82 -9.21
N ARG A 19 -3.60 -4.20 -8.91
CA ARG A 19 -3.94 -3.72 -7.57
C ARG A 19 -3.78 -4.81 -6.50
N THR A 20 -4.28 -6.01 -6.78
CA THR A 20 -4.20 -7.15 -5.85
C THR A 20 -2.75 -7.59 -5.65
N GLY A 21 -1.97 -7.71 -6.73
CA GLY A 21 -0.55 -8.07 -6.64
C GLY A 21 0.28 -7.04 -5.86
N VAL A 22 0.05 -5.75 -6.09
CA VAL A 22 0.73 -4.66 -5.38
C VAL A 22 0.40 -4.67 -3.88
N LYS A 23 -0.86 -4.90 -3.50
CA LYS A 23 -1.24 -5.06 -2.08
C LYS A 23 -0.53 -6.24 -1.40
N GLN A 24 -0.38 -7.37 -2.09
CA GLN A 24 0.35 -8.51 -1.55
C GLN A 24 1.81 -8.14 -1.25
N LEU A 25 2.47 -7.43 -2.16
CA LEU A 25 3.83 -6.94 -1.94
C LEU A 25 3.90 -5.95 -0.77
N ILE A 26 2.97 -4.98 -0.69
CA ILE A 26 2.93 -4.00 0.40
C ILE A 26 2.69 -4.68 1.75
N SER A 27 1.92 -5.78 1.81
CA SER A 27 1.68 -6.50 3.06
C SER A 27 2.96 -7.11 3.68
N MET A 28 4.03 -7.23 2.89
CA MET A 28 5.35 -7.69 3.32
C MET A 28 6.23 -6.55 3.87
N ALA A 29 5.79 -5.29 3.74
CA ALA A 29 6.49 -4.07 4.16
C ALA A 29 5.73 -3.40 5.33
N PRO A 30 6.08 -3.70 6.60
CA PRO A 30 5.33 -3.22 7.77
C PRO A 30 5.48 -1.71 8.02
N ASP A 31 6.40 -1.06 7.34
CA ASP A 31 6.65 0.38 7.33
C ASP A 31 5.75 1.16 6.36
N ILE A 32 4.89 0.47 5.61
CA ILE A 32 3.98 1.06 4.62
C ILE A 32 2.53 0.68 4.95
N THR A 33 1.59 1.60 4.74
CA THR A 33 0.16 1.38 4.92
C THR A 33 -0.63 1.97 3.76
N VAL A 34 -1.52 1.17 3.17
CA VAL A 34 -2.47 1.64 2.15
C VAL A 34 -3.65 2.32 2.86
N VAL A 35 -3.90 3.59 2.56
CA VAL A 35 -4.96 4.39 3.19
C VAL A 35 -6.17 4.63 2.28
N GLY A 36 -6.09 4.21 1.02
CA GLY A 36 -7.18 4.33 0.06
C GLY A 36 -6.85 3.67 -1.26
N GLU A 37 -7.89 3.55 -2.08
CA GLU A 37 -7.83 2.98 -3.42
C GLU A 37 -8.69 3.83 -4.37
N ALA A 38 -8.25 3.97 -5.61
CA ALA A 38 -9.02 4.60 -6.68
C ALA A 38 -8.92 3.79 -7.98
N GLU A 39 -9.93 3.92 -8.83
CA GLU A 39 -10.01 3.36 -10.19
C GLU A 39 -9.60 4.40 -11.22
#